data_AF-A0A1V5LW96-F1
#
_entry.id   AF-A0A1V5LW96-F1
#
_cell.length_a   1.000
_cell.length_b   1.000
_cell.length_c   1.000
_cell.angle_alpha   90.00
_cell.angle_beta   90.00
_cell.angle_gamma   90.00
#
_symmetry.space_group_name_H-M   'P 1'
#
loop_
_entity.id
_entity.type
_entity.pdbx_description
1 polymer ?
#
loop_
_entity_poly.entity_id
_entity_poly.type
_entity_poly.pdbx_seq_one_letter_code
_entity_poly.pdbx_strand_id
1 'polypeptide(L)'
;MLGFYVFQFLPIVVVEAFVLWRMHWASLPRCLYDSLLMNFASFLGLVLGLGPYLTGNTPWGLTLFGTYSVMVEGTVLMLMERKDARLVWACALTANLLGCILLAVEVLVRTIRDYWGGQPSL
;
A
#
# COMPACT_ATOMS: atom_id res chain seq x y z
N MET A 1 15.96 3.10 5.74
CA MET A 1 14.63 3.74 5.58
C MET A 1 14.29 3.98 4.11
N LEU A 2 15.02 4.82 3.36
CA LEU A 2 14.67 5.14 1.96
C LEU A 2 14.53 3.91 1.04
N GLY A 3 15.50 2.98 1.09
CA GLY A 3 15.44 1.76 0.27
C GLY A 3 14.24 0.87 0.59
N PHE A 4 13.85 0.76 1.86
CA PHE A 4 12.65 0.00 2.27
C PHE A 4 11.40 0.56 1.60
N TYR A 5 11.23 1.88 1.64
CA TYR A 5 10.09 2.54 1.01
C TYR A 5 10.10 2.39 -0.52
N VAL A 6 11.25 2.56 -1.18
CA VAL A 6 11.33 2.42 -2.65
C VAL A 6 11.05 0.98 -3.11
N PHE A 7 11.59 -0.02 -2.40
CA PHE A 7 11.41 -1.43 -2.75
C PHE A 7 10.00 -1.97 -2.49
N GLN A 8 9.23 -1.34 -1.60
CA GLN A 8 7.82 -1.71 -1.34
C GLN A 8 6.83 -0.88 -2.14
N PHE A 9 7.11 0.41 -2.33
CA PHE A 9 6.22 1.33 -3.04
C PHE A 9 5.96 0.87 -4.47
N LEU A 10 6.99 0.47 -5.20
CA LEU A 10 6.85 0.10 -6.61
C LEU A 10 6.04 -1.20 -6.81
N PRO A 11 6.29 -2.29 -6.06
CA PRO A 11 5.41 -3.47 -6.07
C PRO A 11 3.96 -3.18 -5.67
N ILE A 12 3.73 -2.36 -4.64
CA ILE A 12 2.37 -1.99 -4.21
C ILE A 12 1.66 -1.27 -5.35
N VAL A 13 2.28 -0.26 -5.94
CA VAL A 13 1.73 0.49 -7.07
C VAL A 13 1.34 -0.45 -8.23
N VAL A 14 2.17 -1.43 -8.55
CA VAL A 14 1.91 -2.41 -9.62
C VAL A 14 0.73 -3.32 -9.28
N VAL A 15 0.68 -3.85 -8.05
CA VAL A 15 -0.41 -4.73 -7.59
C VAL A 15 -1.74 -3.98 -7.60
N GLU A 16 -1.77 -2.76 -7.07
CA GLU A 16 -3.00 -1.95 -7.02
C GLU A 16 -3.46 -1.51 -8.40
N ALA A 17 -2.53 -1.15 -9.30
CA ALA A 17 -2.83 -0.89 -10.69
C ALA A 17 -3.46 -2.10 -11.39
N PHE A 18 -2.96 -3.31 -11.09
CA PHE A 18 -3.53 -4.55 -11.59
C PHE A 18 -4.94 -4.78 -11.04
N VAL A 19 -5.20 -4.52 -9.76
CA VAL A 19 -6.54 -4.61 -9.15
C VAL A 19 -7.51 -3.65 -9.84
N LEU A 20 -7.13 -2.37 -9.96
CA LEU A 20 -7.91 -1.34 -10.66
C LEU A 20 -8.24 -1.78 -12.09
N TRP A 21 -7.24 -2.30 -12.81
CA TRP A 21 -7.42 -2.80 -14.17
C TRP A 21 -8.39 -4.00 -14.23
N ARG A 22 -8.25 -4.98 -13.32
CA ARG A 22 -9.12 -6.16 -13.25
C ARG A 22 -10.56 -5.83 -12.88
N MET A 23 -10.76 -4.75 -12.13
CA MET A 23 -12.09 -4.25 -11.81
C MET A 23 -12.67 -3.29 -12.85
N HIS A 24 -12.08 -3.24 -14.05
CA HIS A 24 -12.54 -2.41 -15.16
C HIS A 24 -12.61 -0.91 -14.80
N TRP A 25 -11.65 -0.43 -14.01
CA TRP A 25 -11.55 0.97 -13.60
C TRP A 25 -11.22 1.87 -14.81
N ALA A 26 -10.13 1.55 -15.51
CA ALA A 26 -9.66 2.26 -16.70
C ALA A 26 -8.69 1.38 -17.52
N SER A 27 -8.04 1.96 -18.52
CA SER A 27 -6.92 1.32 -19.22
C SER A 27 -5.71 1.16 -18.29
N LEU A 28 -4.88 0.14 -18.53
CA LEU A 28 -3.74 -0.20 -17.66
C LEU A 28 -2.79 0.99 -17.36
N PRO A 29 -2.38 1.83 -18.33
CA PRO A 29 -1.52 2.98 -18.04
C PRO A 29 -2.19 4.00 -17.11
N ARG A 30 -3.52 4.14 -17.23
CA ARG A 30 -4.32 5.04 -16.41
C ARG A 30 -4.49 4.48 -15.00
N CYS A 31 -4.69 3.17 -14.86
CA CYS A 31 -4.69 2.49 -13.56
C CYS A 31 -3.33 2.60 -12.85
N LEU A 32 -2.20 2.55 -13.58
CA LEU A 32 -0.88 2.79 -13.02
C LEU A 32 -0.73 4.22 -12.49
N TYR A 33 -1.20 5.21 -13.25
CA TYR A 33 -1.19 6.61 -12.81
C TYR A 33 -2.10 6.85 -11.60
N ASP A 34 -3.31 6.31 -11.63
CA ASP A 34 -4.28 6.42 -10.54
C ASP A 34 -3.71 5.74 -9.27
N SER A 35 -3.11 4.55 -9.41
CA SER A 35 -2.39 3.83 -8.34
C SER A 35 -1.22 4.63 -7.77
N LEU A 36 -0.41 5.25 -8.63
CA LEU A 36 0.68 6.13 -8.22
C LEU A 36 0.16 7.31 -7.39
N LEU A 37 -0.93 7.96 -7.82
CA LEU A 37 -1.52 9.09 -7.09
C LEU A 37 -2.03 8.70 -5.71
N MET A 38 -2.76 7.59 -5.64
CA MET A 38 -3.28 7.01 -4.40
C MET A 38 -2.16 6.71 -3.40
N ASN A 39 -1.17 5.93 -3.82
CA ASN A 39 -0.04 5.57 -2.98
C ASN A 39 0.81 6.78 -2.61
N PHE A 40 0.98 7.74 -3.51
CA PHE A 40 1.71 8.97 -3.22
C PHE A 40 0.99 9.80 -2.14
N ALA A 41 -0.34 9.92 -2.21
CA ALA A 41 -1.13 10.60 -1.20
C ALA A 41 -1.02 9.91 0.18
N SER A 42 -1.16 8.58 0.22
CA SER A 42 -0.99 7.77 1.44
C SER A 42 0.42 7.92 2.01
N PHE A 43 1.44 7.87 1.16
CA PHE A 43 2.84 8.03 1.58
C PHE A 43 3.14 9.44 2.09
N LEU A 44 2.58 10.47 1.44
CA LEU A 44 2.78 11.86 1.83
C LEU A 44 2.24 12.12 3.23
N GLY A 45 1.01 11.70 3.56
CA GLY A 45 0.50 11.90 4.92
C GLY A 45 1.16 11.01 5.97
N LEU A 46 1.73 9.86 5.56
CA LEU A 46 2.61 9.08 6.43
C LEU A 46 3.87 9.86 6.81
N VAL A 47 4.54 10.47 5.82
CA VAL A 47 5.75 11.28 6.04
C VAL A 47 5.46 12.57 6.81
N LEU A 48 4.33 13.23 6.54
CA LEU A 48 4.01 14.55 7.09
C LEU A 48 3.40 14.55 8.50
N GLY A 49 2.96 13.42 9.04
CA GLY A 49 2.33 13.44 10.37
C GLY A 49 2.14 12.11 11.08
N LEU A 50 2.03 10.98 10.36
CA LEU A 50 1.72 9.69 11.00
C LEU A 50 2.97 8.85 11.35
N GLY A 51 4.12 9.11 10.72
CA GLY A 51 5.37 8.37 10.98
C GLY A 51 5.75 8.20 12.46
N PRO A 52 5.66 9.24 13.32
CA PRO A 52 5.94 9.12 14.76
C PRO A 52 4.96 8.21 15.51
N TYR A 53 3.69 8.20 15.11
CA TYR A 53 2.64 7.40 15.77
C TYR A 53 2.69 5.91 15.36
N LEU A 54 3.18 5.65 14.14
CA LEU A 54 3.32 4.30 13.58
C LEU A 54 4.53 3.54 14.13
N THR A 55 5.62 4.26 14.42
CA THR A 55 6.89 3.67 14.88
C THR A 55 6.91 3.34 16.37
N GLY A 56 6.05 3.96 17.18
CA GLY A 56 5.99 3.77 18.63
C GLY A 56 5.02 2.69 19.14
N ASN A 57 4.09 2.20 18.30
CA ASN A 57 3.02 1.30 18.72
C ASN A 57 2.96 0.05 17.83
N THR A 58 3.57 -1.05 18.25
CA THR A 58 3.82 -2.25 17.44
C THR A 58 2.58 -2.85 16.73
N PRO A 59 1.53 -3.36 17.42
CA PRO A 59 0.35 -3.91 16.72
C PRO A 59 -0.59 -2.81 16.19
N TRP A 60 -0.76 -1.72 16.94
CA TRP A 60 -1.68 -0.64 16.58
C TRP A 60 -1.19 0.21 15.41
N GLY A 61 0.11 0.33 15.22
CA GLY A 61 0.72 1.08 14.12
C GLY A 61 0.32 0.49 12.77
N LEU A 62 0.42 -0.83 12.59
CA LEU A 62 0.00 -1.49 11.34
C LEU A 62 -1.50 -1.34 11.08
N THR A 63 -2.33 -1.45 12.12
CA THR A 63 -3.78 -1.24 12.01
C THR A 63 -4.11 0.22 11.64
N LEU A 64 -3.46 1.19 12.30
CA LEU A 64 -3.62 2.61 11.99
C LEU A 64 -3.14 2.94 10.58
N PHE A 65 -2.03 2.35 10.14
CA PHE A 65 -1.53 2.52 8.78
C PHE A 65 -2.50 1.97 7.73
N GLY A 66 -2.96 0.73 7.91
CA GLY A 66 -3.89 0.10 6.96
C GLY A 66 -5.23 0.83 6.89
N THR A 67 -5.79 1.23 8.03
CA THR A 67 -7.05 2.00 8.06
C THR A 67 -6.89 3.39 7.44
N TYR A 68 -5.79 4.07 7.71
CA TYR A 68 -5.45 5.34 7.09
C TYR A 68 -5.31 5.21 5.56
N SER A 69 -4.56 4.21 5.08
CA SER A 69 -4.33 4.01 3.65
C SER A 69 -5.64 3.74 2.90
N VAL A 70 -6.51 2.87 3.43
CA VAL A 70 -7.85 2.63 2.87
C VAL A 70 -8.67 3.92 2.77
N MET A 71 -8.65 4.77 3.81
CA MET A 71 -9.39 6.03 3.80
C MET A 71 -8.85 7.01 2.76
N VAL A 72 -7.54 7.16 2.67
CA VAL A 72 -6.91 8.07 1.70
C VAL A 72 -7.17 7.61 0.28
N GLU A 73 -6.90 6.35 -0.03
CA GLU A 73 -7.05 5.82 -1.37
C GLU A 73 -8.51 5.82 -1.82
N GLY A 74 -9.44 5.40 -0.95
CA GLY A 74 -10.87 5.47 -1.21
C GLY A 74 -11.34 6.91 -1.47
N THR A 75 -10.82 7.88 -0.71
CA THR A 75 -11.12 9.30 -0.92
C THR A 75 -10.57 9.81 -2.24
N VAL A 76 -9.31 9.51 -2.55
CA VAL A 76 -8.68 9.90 -3.83
C VAL A 76 -9.48 9.33 -5.00
N LEU A 77 -9.83 8.05 -4.96
CA LEU A 77 -10.66 7.41 -5.99
C LEU A 77 -12.05 8.04 -6.11
N MET A 78 -12.68 8.41 -5.00
CA MET A 78 -13.97 9.11 -5.01
C MET A 78 -13.86 10.47 -5.70
N LEU A 79 -12.80 11.23 -5.40
CA LEU A 79 -12.55 12.54 -6.01
C LEU A 79 -12.28 12.47 -7.52
N MET A 80 -11.91 11.30 -8.03
CA MET A 80 -11.74 11.09 -9.47
C MET A 80 -13.08 10.85 -10.20
N GLU A 81 -14.18 10.65 -9.47
CA GLU A 81 -15.57 10.59 -9.94
C GLU A 81 -15.82 9.60 -11.11
N ARG A 82 -15.01 8.53 -11.22
CA ARG A 82 -15.08 7.59 -12.36
C ARG A 82 -16.09 6.48 -12.19
N LYS A 83 -16.43 6.11 -10.95
CA LYS A 83 -17.28 4.96 -10.60
C LYS A 83 -18.12 5.29 -9.38
N ASP A 84 -19.18 4.52 -9.18
CA ASP A 84 -20.03 4.61 -7.99
C ASP A 84 -19.23 4.36 -6.71
N ALA A 85 -19.63 5.02 -5.62
CA ALA A 85 -18.97 4.91 -4.32
C ALA A 85 -18.78 3.46 -3.85
N ARG A 86 -19.76 2.57 -4.11
CA ARG A 86 -19.65 1.16 -3.74
C ARG A 86 -18.48 0.46 -4.42
N LEU A 87 -18.25 0.73 -5.71
CA LEU A 87 -17.12 0.18 -6.46
C LEU A 87 -15.80 0.82 -6.05
N VAL A 88 -15.80 2.12 -5.77
CA VAL A 88 -14.63 2.84 -5.22
C VAL A 88 -14.15 2.18 -3.93
N TRP A 89 -15.03 2.01 -2.95
CA TRP A 89 -14.66 1.45 -1.65
C TRP A 89 -14.28 -0.03 -1.73
N ALA A 90 -14.97 -0.82 -2.57
CA ALA A 90 -14.56 -2.19 -2.85
C ALA A 90 -13.14 -2.24 -3.45
N CYS A 91 -12.80 -1.28 -4.32
CA CYS A 91 -11.47 -1.16 -4.89
C CYS A 91 -10.41 -0.85 -3.86
N ALA A 92 -10.62 0.21 -3.08
CA ALA A 92 -9.67 0.63 -2.05
C ALA A 92 -9.42 -0.52 -1.05
N LEU A 93 -10.47 -1.21 -0.59
CA LEU A 93 -10.33 -2.35 0.32
C LEU A 93 -9.54 -3.52 -0.31
N THR A 94 -9.84 -3.86 -1.57
CA THR A 94 -9.18 -4.98 -2.25
C THR A 94 -7.70 -4.69 -2.55
N ALA A 95 -7.42 -3.47 -3.02
CA ALA A 95 -6.07 -2.97 -3.30
C ALA A 95 -5.20 -3.01 -2.03
N ASN A 96 -5.69 -2.39 -0.94
CA ASN A 96 -4.98 -2.36 0.34
C ASN A 96 -4.80 -3.75 0.94
N LEU A 97 -5.80 -4.64 0.87
CA LEU A 97 -5.67 -6.00 1.38
C LEU A 97 -4.57 -6.77 0.66
N LEU A 98 -4.50 -6.66 -0.68
CA LEU A 98 -3.45 -7.28 -1.46
C LEU A 98 -2.08 -6.66 -1.19
N GLY A 99 -2.02 -5.33 -1.01
CA GLY A 99 -0.82 -4.64 -0.54
C GLY A 99 -0.33 -5.16 0.81
N CYS A 100 -1.25 -5.37 1.77
CA CYS A 100 -0.94 -5.94 3.08
C CYS A 100 -0.43 -7.39 2.97
N ILE A 101 -1.04 -8.21 2.12
CA ILE A 101 -0.57 -9.59 1.87
C ILE A 101 0.84 -9.58 1.28
N LEU A 102 1.11 -8.69 0.33
CA LEU A 102 2.44 -8.55 -0.27
C LEU A 102 3.49 -8.21 0.80
N LEU A 103 3.20 -7.23 1.66
CA LEU A 103 4.07 -6.84 2.76
C LEU A 103 4.30 -7.99 3.76
N ALA A 104 3.24 -8.75 4.09
CA ALA A 104 3.34 -9.90 4.97
C ALA A 104 4.23 -11.02 4.37
N VAL A 105 4.08 -11.28 3.07
CA VAL A 105 4.93 -12.26 2.35
C VAL A 105 6.38 -11.80 2.35
N GLU A 106 6.64 -10.52 2.11
CA GLU A 106 8.00 -9.98 2.16
C GLU A 106 8.64 -10.14 3.54
N VAL A 107 7.91 -9.80 4.61
CA VAL A 107 8.35 -9.99 5.99
C VAL A 107 8.63 -11.47 6.27
N LEU A 108 7.75 -12.37 5.82
CA LEU A 108 7.94 -13.82 5.98
C LEU A 108 9.21 -14.31 5.26
N VAL A 109 9.42 -13.89 4.01
CA VAL A 109 10.61 -14.27 3.22
C VAL A 109 11.88 -13.75 3.87
N ARG A 110 11.90 -12.50 4.33
CA ARG A 110 13.03 -11.93 5.08
C ARG A 110 13.30 -12.71 6.36
N THR A 111 12.24 -13.03 7.13
CA THR A 111 12.35 -13.80 8.37
C THR A 111 12.93 -15.20 8.12
N ILE A 112 12.45 -15.90 7.09
CA ILE A 112 12.99 -17.21 6.69
C ILE A 112 14.46 -17.06 6.27
N ARG A 113 14.79 -16.06 5.45
CA ARG A 113 16.17 -15.81 5.05
C ARG A 113 17.08 -15.58 6.24
N ASP A 114 16.66 -14.78 7.22
CA ASP A 114 17.46 -14.47 8.40
C ASP A 114 17.61 -15.70 9.32
N TYR A 115 16.58 -16.55 9.41
CA TYR A 115 16.58 -17.77 10.20
C TYR A 115 17.49 -18.87 9.63
N TRP A 116 17.55 -18.97 8.29
CA TRP A 116 18.32 -20.02 7.59
C TRP A 116 19.67 -19.54 7.02
N GLY A 117 19.86 -18.24 6.87
CA GLY A 117 20.99 -17.63 6.14
C GLY A 117 22.25 -17.37 6.97
N GLY A 118 22.21 -17.50 8.29
CA GLY A 118 23.32 -17.12 9.16
C GLY A 118 23.58 -15.61 9.15
N GLN A 119 23.94 -15.05 10.30
CA GLN A 119 24.25 -13.63 10.44
C GLN A 119 25.29 -13.16 9.40
N PRO A 120 25.18 -11.95 8.82
CA PRO A 120 26.38 -11.25 8.42
C PRO A 120 27.16 -10.97 9.71
N SER A 121 28.32 -11.61 9.85
CA SER A 121 29.31 -11.26 10.86
C SER A 121 29.68 -9.77 10.70
N LEU A 122 29.42 -9.00 11.77
CA LEU A 122 29.94 -7.66 12.13
C LEU A 122 30.20 -6.66 11.00
#